data_AF-A0A2N5XHF0-F1
#
_entry.id   AF-A0A2N5XHF0-F1
#
_cell.length_a   1.000
_cell.length_b   1.000
_cell.length_c   1.000
_cell.angle_alpha   90.00
_cell.angle_beta   90.00
_cell.angle_gamma   90.00
#
_symmetry.space_group_name_H-M   'P 1'
#
loop_
_entity.id
_entity.type
_entity.pdbx_description
1 polymer ?
#
loop_
_entity_poly.entity_id
_entity_poly.type
_entity_poly.pdbx_seq_one_letter_code
_entity_poly.pdbx_strand_id
1 'polypeptide(L)'
;DLVGLLRAGPTREEGGAGFTTDVPPDLQVRGPRSGDPEDAWRLSREPDELPSFALAQLVCTFSASLADGGPVLLGGPDDDRVLSYPCTQELRTRPEAGLTAGASV
;
A
#
# COMPACT_ATOMS: atom_id res chain seq x y z
N ASP A 1 -0.27 12.44 -7.19
CA ASP A 1 -0.14 10.99 -7.45
C ASP A 1 -1.22 10.24 -6.68
N LEU A 2 -1.40 8.94 -6.95
CA LEU A 2 -2.47 8.10 -6.39
C LEU A 2 -2.44 8.04 -4.85
N VAL A 3 -1.26 7.97 -4.24
CA VAL A 3 -1.12 7.93 -2.78
C VAL A 3 -1.29 9.31 -2.14
N GLY A 4 -1.05 10.39 -2.89
CA GLY A 4 -1.42 11.75 -2.49
C GLY A 4 -2.89 11.89 -2.11
N LEU A 5 -3.79 11.18 -2.80
CA LEU A 5 -5.23 11.20 -2.47
C LEU A 5 -5.51 10.49 -1.14
N LEU A 6 -4.90 9.33 -0.91
CA LEU A 6 -5.04 8.62 0.37
C LEU A 6 -4.48 9.44 1.54
N ARG A 7 -3.30 10.07 1.37
CA ARG A 7 -2.70 10.91 2.42
C ARG A 7 -3.50 12.17 2.74
N ALA A 8 -4.16 12.76 1.73
CA ALA A 8 -5.01 13.93 1.93
C ALA A 8 -6.28 13.61 2.74
N GLY A 9 -6.67 12.33 2.76
CA GLY A 9 -7.90 11.89 3.39
C GLY A 9 -9.14 12.15 2.55
N PRO A 10 -10.28 11.56 2.97
CA PRO A 10 -11.55 11.77 2.30
C PRO A 10 -11.95 13.24 2.32
N THR A 11 -12.64 13.69 1.26
CA THR A 11 -13.33 14.97 1.23
C THR A 11 -14.36 15.06 2.36
N ARG A 12 -14.86 16.27 2.65
CA ARG A 12 -15.91 16.45 3.68
C ARG A 12 -17.16 15.60 3.39
N GLU A 13 -17.53 15.47 2.12
CA GLU A 13 -18.70 14.68 1.71
C GLU A 13 -18.46 13.18 1.94
N GLU A 14 -17.30 12.67 1.51
CA GLU A 14 -16.91 11.27 1.73
C GLU A 14 -16.78 10.96 3.23
N GLY A 15 -16.17 11.85 4.01
CA GLY A 15 -16.11 11.71 5.47
C GLY A 15 -17.50 11.71 6.10
N GLY A 16 -18.43 12.52 5.59
CA GLY A 16 -19.84 12.51 6.00
C GLY A 16 -20.57 11.20 5.64
N ALA A 17 -20.10 10.49 4.62
CA ALA A 17 -20.56 9.16 4.24
C ALA A 17 -19.81 8.02 4.97
N GLY A 18 -18.91 8.32 5.90
CA GLY A 18 -18.20 7.35 6.73
C GLY A 18 -16.91 6.79 6.12
N PHE A 19 -16.43 7.33 5.00
CA PHE A 19 -15.12 6.98 4.47
C PHE A 19 -14.00 7.50 5.38
N THR A 20 -12.94 6.71 5.52
CA THR A 20 -11.77 7.00 6.34
C THR A 20 -10.50 6.49 5.66
N THR A 21 -9.35 6.94 6.15
CA THR A 21 -8.05 6.40 5.76
C THR A 21 -7.14 6.34 6.96
N ASP A 22 -6.33 5.28 7.01
CA ASP A 22 -5.29 5.12 8.02
C ASP A 22 -3.90 5.40 7.43
N VAL A 23 -3.82 5.77 6.14
CA VAL A 23 -2.54 6.09 5.49
C VAL A 23 -1.94 7.33 6.15
N PRO A 24 -0.73 7.23 6.75
CA PRO A 24 -0.12 8.37 7.43
C PRO A 24 0.08 9.55 6.48
N PRO A 25 -0.26 10.78 6.89
CA PRO A 25 -0.17 11.95 6.01
C PRO A 25 1.26 12.27 5.56
N ASP A 26 2.25 11.82 6.34
CA ASP A 26 3.68 11.97 6.09
C ASP A 26 4.31 10.79 5.32
N LEU A 27 3.54 9.74 5.03
CA LEU A 27 4.04 8.59 4.26
C LEU A 27 4.52 9.07 2.88
N GLN A 28 5.72 8.67 2.48
CA GLN A 28 6.24 8.92 1.14
C GLN A 28 6.27 7.62 0.35
N VAL A 29 5.98 7.72 -0.94
CA VAL A 29 6.12 6.64 -1.90
C VAL A 29 7.11 7.09 -2.96
N ARG A 30 8.08 6.24 -3.23
CA ARG A 30 9.15 6.45 -4.21
C ARG A 30 9.16 5.27 -5.18
N GLY A 31 9.79 5.49 -6.33
CA GLY A 31 10.07 4.42 -7.28
C GLY A 31 11.10 3.41 -6.74
N PRO A 32 11.44 2.40 -7.55
CA PRO A 32 12.38 1.36 -7.17
C PRO A 32 13.79 1.92 -6.94
N ARG A 33 14.58 1.22 -6.13
CA ARG A 33 16.02 1.44 -5.98
C ARG A 33 16.80 0.54 -6.94
N SER A 34 18.10 0.77 -7.00
CA SER A 34 19.01 -0.13 -7.72
C SER A 34 18.89 -1.55 -7.15
N GLY A 35 18.50 -2.50 -8.01
CA GLY A 35 18.32 -3.91 -7.65
C GLY A 35 16.87 -4.30 -7.35
N ASP A 36 15.96 -3.34 -7.19
CA ASP A 36 14.53 -3.63 -7.10
C ASP A 36 13.94 -3.95 -8.48
N PRO A 37 12.85 -4.72 -8.55
CA PRO A 37 12.02 -4.82 -9.74
C PRO A 37 11.56 -3.43 -10.23
N GLU A 38 11.45 -3.23 -11.55
CA GLU A 38 11.13 -1.92 -12.14
C GLU A 38 9.75 -1.37 -11.73
N ASP A 39 8.82 -2.26 -11.39
CA ASP A 39 7.45 -1.97 -10.97
C ASP A 39 7.30 -1.91 -9.43
N ALA A 40 8.40 -2.00 -8.67
CA ALA A 40 8.36 -1.88 -7.22
C ALA A 40 8.20 -0.43 -6.74
N TRP A 41 7.52 -0.29 -5.60
CA TRP A 41 7.41 0.97 -4.87
C TRP A 41 8.05 0.88 -3.50
N ARG A 42 8.76 1.94 -3.11
CA ARG A 42 9.40 2.07 -1.80
C ARG A 42 8.66 3.06 -0.91
N LEU A 43 8.28 2.59 0.27
CA LEU A 43 7.63 3.37 1.30
C LEU A 43 8.68 4.02 2.21
N SER A 44 8.35 5.14 2.85
CA SER A 44 9.22 5.77 3.86
C SER A 44 9.16 5.11 5.24
N ARG A 45 8.38 4.03 5.39
CA ARG A 45 8.29 3.16 6.57
C ARG A 45 8.25 1.72 6.10
N GLU A 46 8.63 0.77 6.96
CA GLU A 46 8.51 -0.63 6.60
C GLU A 46 7.04 -1.01 6.39
N PRO A 47 6.67 -1.79 5.35
CA PRO A 47 5.28 -2.10 5.07
C PRO A 47 4.54 -2.78 6.23
N ASP A 48 5.23 -3.62 7.01
CA ASP A 48 4.69 -4.33 8.18
C ASP A 48 4.57 -3.46 9.45
N GLU A 49 5.20 -2.28 9.47
CA GLU A 49 5.04 -1.27 10.52
C GLU A 49 3.83 -0.35 10.29
N LEU A 50 3.22 -0.40 9.09
CA LEU A 50 2.01 0.37 8.83
C LEU A 50 0.79 -0.20 9.57
N PRO A 51 -0.19 0.65 9.92
CA PRO A 51 -1.51 0.16 10.31
C PRO A 51 -2.04 -0.82 9.26
N SER A 52 -2.64 -1.93 9.69
CA SER A 52 -3.11 -2.97 8.77
C SER A 52 -4.08 -2.44 7.71
N PHE A 53 -4.95 -1.50 8.11
CA PHE A 53 -5.85 -0.81 7.20
C PHE A 53 -5.11 0.09 6.20
N ALA A 54 -4.06 0.79 6.62
CA ALA A 54 -3.23 1.61 5.73
C ALA A 54 -2.52 0.74 4.68
N LEU A 55 -1.94 -0.38 5.09
CA LEU A 55 -1.29 -1.32 4.18
C LEU A 55 -2.30 -1.90 3.18
N ALA A 56 -3.47 -2.35 3.65
CA ALA A 56 -4.53 -2.86 2.81
C ALA A 56 -5.03 -1.81 1.79
N GLN A 57 -5.23 -0.56 2.23
CA GLN A 57 -5.61 0.56 1.36
C GLN A 57 -4.57 0.79 0.26
N LEU A 58 -3.28 0.88 0.60
CA LEU A 58 -2.20 1.08 -0.38
C LEU A 58 -2.12 -0.06 -1.39
N VAL A 59 -2.09 -1.31 -0.92
CA VAL A 59 -2.00 -2.51 -1.79
C VAL A 59 -3.17 -2.56 -2.76
N CYS A 60 -4.39 -2.36 -2.27
CA CYS A 60 -5.57 -2.44 -3.13
C CYS A 60 -5.70 -1.25 -4.09
N THR A 61 -5.27 -0.07 -3.68
CA THR A 61 -5.24 1.11 -4.55
C THR A 61 -4.20 0.96 -5.66
N PHE A 62 -2.98 0.50 -5.36
CA PHE A 62 -1.98 0.24 -6.39
C PHE A 62 -2.37 -0.91 -7.32
N SER A 63 -2.88 -2.01 -6.78
CA SER A 63 -3.36 -3.14 -7.57
C SER A 63 -4.43 -2.70 -8.57
N ALA A 64 -5.37 -1.83 -8.16
CA ALA A 64 -6.39 -1.29 -9.06
C ALA A 64 -5.83 -0.38 -10.17
N SER A 65 -4.60 0.12 -10.03
CA SER A 65 -3.92 0.89 -11.08
C SER A 65 -3.14 0.04 -12.07
N LEU A 66 -2.90 -1.24 -11.74
CA LEU A 66 -2.29 -2.22 -12.64
C LEU A 66 -3.33 -2.74 -13.63
N ALA A 67 -2.92 -2.95 -14.88
CA ALA A 67 -3.83 -3.39 -15.94
C ALA A 67 -4.46 -4.77 -15.67
N ASP A 68 -3.76 -5.65 -14.96
CA ASP A 68 -4.16 -7.01 -14.64
C ASP A 68 -4.71 -7.17 -13.22
N GLY A 69 -4.67 -6.12 -12.38
CA GLY A 69 -5.01 -6.21 -10.97
C GLY A 69 -4.06 -7.11 -10.17
N GLY A 70 -2.82 -7.30 -10.66
CA GLY A 70 -1.83 -8.18 -10.07
C GLY A 70 -1.37 -7.77 -8.66
N PRO A 71 -0.47 -8.57 -8.06
CA PRO A 71 0.15 -8.23 -6.79
C PRO A 71 1.03 -6.98 -6.92
N VAL A 72 1.14 -6.25 -5.81
CA VAL A 72 1.91 -5.01 -5.70
C VAL A 72 3.23 -5.30 -5.02
N LEU A 73 4.31 -4.81 -5.60
CA LEU A 73 5.65 -4.96 -5.06
C LEU A 73 5.99 -3.77 -4.16
N LEU A 74 6.04 -3.99 -2.84
CA LEU A 74 6.33 -2.96 -1.84
C LEU A 74 7.57 -3.30 -1.01
N GLY A 75 8.42 -2.31 -0.76
CA GLY A 75 9.52 -2.40 0.20
C GLY A 75 9.61 -1.15 1.06
N GLY A 76 10.30 -1.23 2.19
CA GLY A 76 10.48 -0.11 3.11
C GLY A 76 11.72 0.76 2.83
N PRO A 77 12.04 1.69 3.76
CA PRO A 77 13.15 2.62 3.64
C PRO A 77 14.52 1.92 3.68
N ASP A 78 14.65 0.76 4.30
CA ASP A 78 15.91 0.06 4.46
C ASP A 78 16.22 -0.88 3.29
N ASP A 79 17.40 -1.50 3.30
CA ASP A 79 17.88 -2.41 2.25
C ASP A 79 17.15 -3.77 2.23
N ASP A 80 16.10 -3.91 3.02
CA ASP A 80 15.24 -5.07 3.01
C ASP A 80 14.59 -5.28 1.62
N ARG A 81 14.36 -6.55 1.32
CA ARG A 81 13.81 -6.99 0.05
C ARG A 81 12.41 -6.44 -0.15
N VAL A 82 12.06 -6.21 -1.41
CA VAL A 82 10.68 -5.96 -1.82
C VAL A 82 9.85 -7.23 -1.60
N LEU A 83 8.63 -7.07 -1.13
CA LEU A 83 7.66 -8.15 -0.93
C LEU A 83 6.46 -7.94 -1.87
N SER A 84 5.89 -9.05 -2.32
CA SER A 84 4.70 -9.12 -3.17
C SER A 84 3.44 -9.20 -2.31
N TYR A 85 2.54 -8.24 -2.50
CA TYR A 85 1.28 -8.12 -1.78
C TYR A 85 0.09 -8.25 -2.73
N PRO A 86 -0.67 -9.35 -2.70
CA PRO A 86 -1.90 -9.47 -3.48
C PRO A 86 -3.06 -8.73 -2.78
N CYS A 87 -3.84 -7.95 -3.54
CA CYS A 87 -5.12 -7.41 -3.07
C CYS A 87 -6.22 -8.49 -3.16
N THR A 88 -6.19 -9.46 -2.24
CA THR A 88 -7.19 -10.53 -2.17
C THR A 88 -8.53 -10.02 -1.63
N GLN A 89 -9.61 -10.81 -1.82
CA GLN A 89 -10.89 -10.54 -1.16
C GLN A 89 -10.74 -10.52 0.38
N GLU A 90 -9.86 -11.37 0.91
CA GLU A 90 -9.57 -11.41 2.33
C GLU A 90 -8.92 -10.10 2.78
N LEU A 91 -7.88 -9.60 2.10
CA LEU A 91 -7.26 -8.32 2.45
C LEU A 91 -8.26 -7.15 2.43
N ARG A 92 -9.22 -7.18 1.49
CA ARG A 92 -10.29 -6.16 1.39
C ARG A 92 -11.31 -6.21 2.53
N THR A 93 -11.47 -7.35 3.19
CA THR A 93 -12.50 -7.57 4.23
C THR A 93 -11.91 -7.74 5.63
N ARG A 94 -10.63 -8.08 5.71
CA ARG A 94 -9.82 -8.35 6.90
C ARG A 94 -8.42 -7.74 6.71
N PRO A 95 -8.27 -6.44 6.98
CA PRO A 95 -7.02 -5.72 6.77
C PRO A 95 -5.80 -6.33 7.48
N GLU A 96 -6.02 -7.01 8.62
CA GLU A 96 -5.01 -7.76 9.37
C GLU A 96 -4.30 -8.84 8.53
N ALA A 97 -4.93 -9.34 7.47
CA ALA A 97 -4.29 -10.27 6.53
C ALA A 97 -3.08 -9.66 5.81
N GLY A 98 -2.98 -8.32 5.73
CA GLY A 98 -1.88 -7.62 5.07
C GLY A 98 -0.52 -7.88 5.70
N LEU A 99 -0.48 -8.06 7.02
CA LEU A 99 0.76 -8.33 7.77
C LEU A 99 1.37 -9.69 7.42
N THR A 100 0.54 -10.62 6.94
CA THR A 100 0.98 -11.97 6.51
C THR A 100 0.93 -12.17 4.99
N ALA A 101 0.40 -11.19 4.24
CA ALA A 101 0.19 -11.30 2.81
C ALA A 101 1.47 -11.08 1.99
N GLY A 102 2.46 -10.40 2.56
CA GLY A 102 3.74 -10.15 1.90
C GLY A 102 4.53 -11.44 1.68
N ALA A 103 4.78 -11.77 0.41
CA ALA A 103 5.65 -12.89 0.03
C ALA A 103 6.95 -12.36 -0.59
N SER A 104 8.09 -12.99 -0.30
CA SER A 104 9.36 -12.67 -0.98
C SER A 104 9.19 -12.89 -2.49
N VAL A 105 9.67 -11.94 -3.30
CA VAL A 105 9.79 -12.07 -4.76
C VAL A 105 11.02 -12.86 -5.18
#